data_AF-A0A7V9KCA8-F1
#
_entry.id   AF-A0A7V9KCA8-F1
#
_cell.length_a   1.000
_cell.length_b   1.000
_cell.length_c   1.000
_cell.angle_alpha   90.00
_cell.angle_beta   90.00
_cell.angle_gamma   90.00
#
_symmetry.space_group_name_H-M   'P 1'
#
loop_
_entity.id
_entity.type
_entity.pdbx_description
1 polymer ?
#
loop_
_entity_poly.entity_id
_entity_poly.type
_entity_poly.pdbx_seq_one_letter_code
_entity_poly.pdbx_strand_id
1 'polypeptide(L)'
;MDLHLKRLAEVSIAVTEAEEAIADGAFQLASERLDTAREGLAELRAGWLGMGPAERRVVGSAAGPVRARLDTAAAGVPRLQVVSEMSAPVVDPEQEADPEAA
;
A
#
# COMPACT_ATOMS: atom_id res chain seq x y z
N MET A 1 7.32 -23.20 -10.77
CA MET A 1 6.01 -23.24 -11.44
C MET A 1 4.87 -22.99 -10.47
N ASP A 2 4.84 -23.64 -9.30
CA ASP A 2 3.72 -23.42 -8.36
C ASP A 2 3.81 -22.08 -7.61
N LEU A 3 5.03 -21.65 -7.22
CA LEU A 3 5.22 -20.47 -6.38
C LEU A 3 4.65 -19.18 -6.98
N HIS A 4 4.92 -18.88 -8.27
CA HIS A 4 4.46 -17.64 -8.88
C HIS A 4 2.95 -17.64 -9.16
N LEU A 5 2.39 -18.80 -9.51
CA LEU A 5 0.94 -18.95 -9.68
C LEU A 5 0.21 -18.83 -8.34
N LYS A 6 0.76 -19.43 -7.27
CA LYS A 6 0.26 -19.27 -5.91
C LYS A 6 0.29 -17.81 -5.48
N ARG A 7 1.40 -17.11 -5.71
CA ARG A 7 1.53 -15.68 -5.41
C ARG A 7 0.53 -14.83 -6.19
N LEU A 8 0.32 -15.12 -7.47
CA LEU A 8 -0.71 -14.44 -8.26
C LEU A 8 -2.12 -14.66 -7.67
N ALA A 9 -2.41 -15.88 -7.20
CA ALA A 9 -3.67 -16.18 -6.52
C ALA A 9 -3.81 -15.41 -5.21
N GLU A 10 -2.75 -15.37 -4.38
CA GLU A 10 -2.70 -14.60 -3.13
C GLU A 10 -2.93 -13.11 -3.37
N VAL A 11 -2.30 -12.53 -4.41
CA VAL A 11 -2.56 -11.13 -4.82
C VAL A 11 -4.03 -10.95 -5.18
N SER A 12 -4.61 -11.85 -5.98
CA SER A 12 -6.01 -11.74 -6.37
C SER A 12 -6.96 -11.85 -5.18
N ILE A 13 -6.62 -12.67 -4.17
CA ILE A 13 -7.40 -12.80 -2.93
C ILE A 13 -7.31 -11.50 -2.14
N ALA A 14 -6.10 -10.96 -1.95
CA ALA A 14 -5.91 -9.70 -1.23
C ALA A 14 -6.67 -8.52 -1.87
N VAL A 15 -6.77 -8.47 -3.21
CA VAL A 15 -7.60 -7.48 -3.89
C VAL A 15 -9.10 -7.68 -3.59
N THR A 16 -9.59 -8.91 -3.62
CA THR A 16 -10.99 -9.19 -3.24
C THR A 16 -11.28 -8.83 -1.78
N GLU A 17 -10.39 -9.20 -0.85
CA GLU A 17 -10.52 -8.84 0.57
C GLU A 17 -10.50 -7.31 0.78
N ALA A 18 -9.71 -6.58 -0.01
CA ALA A 18 -9.72 -5.12 0.03
C ALA A 18 -11.06 -4.55 -0.48
N GLU A 19 -11.60 -5.08 -1.58
CA GLU A 19 -12.89 -4.66 -2.14
C GLU A 19 -14.03 -4.91 -1.12
N GLU A 20 -14.03 -6.06 -0.45
CA GLU A 20 -14.98 -6.39 0.62
C GLU A 20 -14.83 -5.44 1.82
N ALA A 21 -13.60 -5.21 2.29
CA ALA A 21 -13.34 -4.27 3.38
C ALA A 21 -13.77 -2.83 3.05
N ILE A 22 -13.65 -2.40 1.79
CA ILE A 22 -14.17 -1.09 1.32
C ILE A 22 -15.69 -1.07 1.41
N ALA A 23 -16.37 -2.13 0.95
CA ALA A 23 -17.83 -2.24 1.01
C ALA A 23 -18.36 -2.19 2.45
N ASP A 24 -17.61 -2.76 3.40
CA ASP A 24 -17.93 -2.78 4.83
C ASP A 24 -17.49 -1.50 5.57
N GLY A 25 -16.84 -0.55 4.89
CA GLY A 25 -16.29 0.67 5.50
C GLY A 25 -15.06 0.45 6.39
N ALA A 26 -14.47 -0.75 6.37
CA ALA A 26 -13.27 -1.13 7.08
C ALA A 26 -12.00 -0.64 6.35
N PHE A 27 -11.87 0.68 6.17
CA PHE A 27 -10.83 1.27 5.32
C PHE A 27 -9.39 0.99 5.76
N GLN A 28 -9.14 0.81 7.06
CA GLN A 28 -7.82 0.41 7.55
C GLN A 28 -7.43 -0.99 7.06
N LEU A 29 -8.35 -1.96 7.19
CA LEU A 29 -8.16 -3.31 6.66
C LEU A 29 -8.03 -3.28 5.14
N ALA A 30 -8.83 -2.48 4.45
CA ALA A 30 -8.70 -2.31 3.00
C ALA A 30 -7.31 -1.82 2.60
N SER A 31 -6.76 -0.82 3.30
CA SER A 31 -5.39 -0.34 3.08
C SER A 31 -4.35 -1.44 3.23
N GLU A 32 -4.40 -2.21 4.31
CA GLU A 32 -3.46 -3.33 4.57
C GLU A 32 -3.51 -4.40 3.47
N ARG A 33 -4.72 -4.73 2.98
CA ARG A 33 -4.91 -5.69 1.91
C ARG A 33 -4.44 -5.17 0.55
N LEU A 34 -4.66 -3.88 0.27
CA LEU A 34 -4.11 -3.24 -0.93
C LEU A 34 -2.58 -3.21 -0.92
N ASP A 35 -1.95 -2.98 0.24
CA ASP A 35 -0.49 -3.03 0.37
C ASP A 35 0.04 -4.44 0.15
N THR A 36 -0.59 -5.45 0.75
CA THR A 36 -0.26 -6.87 0.50
C THR A 36 -0.34 -7.21 -0.99
N ALA A 37 -1.39 -6.77 -1.69
CA ALA A 37 -1.54 -7.00 -3.12
C ALA A 37 -0.48 -6.26 -3.96
N ARG A 38 -0.09 -5.03 -3.58
CA ARG A 38 0.99 -4.26 -4.24
C ARG A 38 2.32 -4.97 -4.10
N GLU A 39 2.65 -5.43 -2.90
CA GLU A 39 3.87 -6.17 -2.62
C GLU A 39 3.94 -7.45 -3.44
N GLY A 40 2.87 -8.26 -3.45
CA GLY A 40 2.83 -9.49 -4.24
C GLY A 40 2.98 -9.25 -5.76
N LEU A 41 2.40 -8.17 -6.31
CA LEU A 41 2.62 -7.78 -7.71
C LEU A 41 4.07 -7.35 -7.97
N ALA A 42 4.69 -6.62 -7.05
CA ALA A 42 6.08 -6.22 -7.15
C ALA A 42 7.02 -7.44 -7.12
N GLU A 43 6.73 -8.41 -6.26
CA GLU A 43 7.47 -9.67 -6.16
C GLU A 43 7.33 -10.53 -7.43
N LEU A 44 6.14 -10.60 -8.03
CA LEU A 44 5.93 -11.25 -9.33
C LEU A 44 6.75 -10.57 -10.43
N ARG A 45 6.79 -9.24 -10.44
CA ARG A 45 7.60 -8.47 -11.38
C ARG A 45 9.09 -8.74 -11.19
N ALA A 46 9.57 -8.80 -9.95
CA ALA A 46 10.96 -9.12 -9.63
C ALA A 46 11.34 -10.55 -10.09
N GLY A 47 10.43 -11.51 -9.94
CA GLY A 47 10.65 -12.90 -10.37
C GLY A 47 10.53 -13.14 -11.89
N TRP A 48 10.09 -12.15 -12.67
CA TRP A 48 9.69 -12.34 -14.08
C TRP A 48 10.75 -12.99 -14.97
N LEU A 49 12.03 -12.61 -14.81
CA LEU A 49 13.12 -13.16 -15.62
C LEU A 49 13.43 -14.61 -15.29
N GLY A 50 13.12 -15.06 -14.07
CA GLY A 50 13.29 -16.44 -13.62
C GLY A 50 12.15 -17.38 -14.04
N MET A 51 11.03 -16.84 -14.51
CA MET A 51 9.86 -17.63 -14.91
C MET A 51 10.06 -18.35 -16.25
N GLY A 52 9.54 -19.57 -16.35
CA GLY A 52 9.46 -20.29 -17.62
C GLY A 52 8.50 -19.61 -18.62
N PRO A 53 8.60 -19.92 -19.93
CA PRO A 53 7.74 -19.31 -20.94
C PRO A 53 6.22 -19.54 -20.71
N ALA A 54 5.84 -20.72 -20.25
CA ALA A 54 4.44 -21.05 -19.95
C ALA A 54 3.91 -20.24 -18.75
N GLU A 55 4.73 -20.12 -17.70
CA GLU A 55 4.40 -19.38 -16.48
C GLU A 55 4.27 -17.87 -16.77
N ARG A 56 5.20 -17.31 -17.55
CA ARG A 56 5.11 -15.91 -18.02
C ARG A 56 3.85 -15.63 -18.81
N ARG A 57 3.39 -16.57 -19.65
CA ARG A 57 2.14 -16.41 -20.40
C ARG A 57 0.95 -16.25 -19.45
N VAL A 58 0.83 -17.13 -18.47
CA VAL A 58 -0.28 -17.10 -17.49
C VAL A 58 -0.19 -15.86 -16.62
N VAL A 59 0.94 -15.63 -15.96
CA VAL A 59 1.15 -14.47 -15.07
C VAL A 59 0.96 -13.16 -15.83
N GLY A 60 1.53 -13.04 -17.03
CA GLY A 60 1.41 -11.85 -17.87
C GLY A 60 -0.04 -11.55 -18.27
N SER A 61 -0.83 -12.57 -18.64
CA SER A 61 -2.23 -12.38 -18.99
C SER A 61 -3.12 -11.99 -17.80
N ALA A 62 -2.81 -12.47 -16.60
CA ALA A 62 -3.63 -12.27 -15.42
C ALA A 62 -3.26 -11.00 -14.62
N ALA A 63 -1.98 -10.59 -14.65
CA ALA A 63 -1.49 -9.47 -13.86
C ALA A 63 -2.14 -8.12 -14.25
N GLY A 64 -2.45 -7.91 -15.54
CA GLY A 64 -3.09 -6.69 -16.04
C GLY A 64 -4.48 -6.44 -15.42
N PRO A 65 -5.43 -7.38 -15.56
CA PRO A 65 -6.75 -7.28 -14.92
C PRO A 65 -6.68 -7.15 -13.39
N VAL A 66 -5.79 -7.89 -12.72
CA VAL A 66 -5.61 -7.81 -11.25
C VAL A 66 -5.10 -6.42 -10.85
N ARG A 67 -4.14 -5.86 -11.61
CA ARG A 67 -3.64 -4.51 -11.37
C ARG A 67 -4.74 -3.46 -11.54
N ALA A 68 -5.57 -3.60 -12.57
CA ALA A 68 -6.68 -2.67 -12.78
C ALA A 68 -7.67 -2.67 -11.60
N ARG A 69 -8.04 -3.86 -11.08
CA ARG A 69 -8.88 -3.97 -9.88
C ARG A 69 -8.23 -3.33 -8.66
N LEU A 70 -6.95 -3.59 -8.42
CA LEU A 70 -6.18 -2.95 -7.35
C LEU A 70 -6.24 -1.42 -7.44
N ASP A 71 -5.98 -0.86 -8.63
CA ASP A 71 -5.97 0.59 -8.84
C ASP A 71 -7.38 1.19 -8.64
N THR A 72 -8.44 0.49 -9.06
CA THR A 72 -9.83 0.88 -8.79
C THR A 72 -10.16 0.86 -7.30
N ALA A 73 -9.85 -0.24 -6.60
CA ALA A 73 -10.09 -0.38 -5.17
C ALA A 73 -9.31 0.69 -4.37
N ALA A 74 -8.06 0.95 -4.75
CA ALA A 74 -7.24 1.99 -4.12
C ALA A 74 -7.83 3.40 -4.26
N ALA A 75 -8.55 3.70 -5.35
CA ALA A 75 -9.23 4.98 -5.52
C ALA A 75 -10.46 5.13 -4.59
N GLY A 76 -11.01 4.02 -4.08
CA GLY A 76 -12.14 4.00 -3.15
C GLY A 76 -11.77 4.17 -1.68
N VAL A 77 -10.48 4.08 -1.33
CA VAL A 77 -10.03 4.25 0.07
C VAL A 77 -9.78 5.74 0.37
N PRO A 78 -10.40 6.30 1.42
CA PRO A 78 -10.13 7.67 1.85
C PRO A 78 -8.63 7.86 2.15
N ARG A 79 -8.04 8.93 1.60
CA ARG A 79 -6.66 9.29 1.93
C ARG A 79 -6.63 9.75 3.39
N LEU A 80 -6.05 8.93 4.27
CA LEU A 80 -5.71 9.37 5.62
C LEU A 80 -4.60 10.41 5.51
N GLN A 81 -4.98 11.69 5.49
CA GLN A 81 -4.04 12.77 5.77
C GLN A 81 -3.72 12.67 7.26
N VAL A 82 -2.53 12.15 7.57
CA VAL A 82 -2.00 12.25 8.93
C VAL A 82 -1.84 13.74 9.22
N VAL A 83 -2.77 14.31 9.99
CA VAL A 83 -2.57 15.62 10.58
C VAL A 83 -1.48 15.42 11.62
N SER A 84 -0.23 15.72 11.25
CA SER A 84 0.88 15.68 12.19
C SER A 84 0.75 16.89 13.11
N GLU A 85 -0.10 16.78 14.13
CA GLU A 85 -0.11 17.70 15.27
C GLU A 85 1.18 17.47 16.07
N MET A 86 2.25 18.19 15.73
CA MET A 86 3.45 18.50 16.53
C MET A 86 4.47 19.12 15.57
N SER A 87 4.66 20.43 15.52
CA SER A 87 5.33 21.17 16.58
C SER A 87 4.98 22.65 16.47
N ALA A 88 4.06 23.14 17.30
CA ALA A 88 4.10 24.55 17.68
C ALA A 88 5.19 24.65 18.75
N PRO A 89 6.29 25.41 18.56
CA PRO A 89 7.19 25.68 19.66
C PRO A 89 6.38 26.42 20.73
N VAL A 90 6.21 25.80 21.89
CA VAL A 90 5.78 26.50 23.10
C VAL A 90 6.91 27.46 23.43
N VAL A 91 6.77 28.72 23.02
CA VAL A 91 7.66 29.78 23.49
C VAL A 91 7.30 30.02 24.95
N ASP A 92 8.17 29.56 25.83
CA ASP A 92 8.07 29.76 27.28
C ASP A 92 8.18 31.27 27.59
N PRO A 93 7.20 31.89 28.27
CA PRO A 93 7.20 33.34 28.49
C PRO A 93 8.19 33.83 29.58
N GLU A 94 9.03 32.97 30.18
CA GLU A 94 9.97 33.34 31.25
C GLU A 94 11.44 33.47 30.82
N GLN A 95 11.74 33.96 29.61
CA GLN A 95 13.09 34.50 29.33
C GLN A 95 13.13 35.99 29.71
N GLU A 96 13.30 36.25 31.00
CA GLU A 96 13.83 37.52 31.50
C GLU A 96 15.15 37.80 30.80
N ALA A 97 15.21 38.93 30.07
CA ALA A 97 16.45 39.44 29.53
C ALA A 97 17.30 39.98 30.68
N ASP A 98 18.36 39.26 31.04
CA ASP A 98 19.37 39.75 31.96
C ASP A 98 20.08 40.97 31.33
N PRO A 99 20.16 42.13 32.01
CA PRO A 99 20.79 43.32 31.46
C PRO A 99 22.31 43.28 31.66
N GLU A 100 23.04 43.83 30.67
CA GLU A 100 24.47 44.17 30.70
C GLU A 100 25.52 43.05 30.79
N ALA A 101 26.36 42.94 29.74
CA ALA A 101 27.80 43.28 29.83
C ALA A 101 28.53 43.09 28.48
N ALA A 102 28.76 44.20 27.77
CA ALA A 102 30.03 44.61 27.10
C ALA A 102 29.77 45.61 25.97
#